data_AF-X1FWN9-F1
#
_entry.id   AF-X1FWN9-F1
#
_cell.length_a   1.000
_cell.length_b   1.000
_cell.length_c   1.000
_cell.angle_alpha   90.00
_cell.angle_beta   90.00
_cell.angle_gamma   90.00
#
_symmetry.space_group_name_H-M   'P 1'
#
loop_
_entity.id
_entity.type
_entity.pdbx_description
1 polymer ?
#
loop_
_entity_poly.entity_id
_entity_poly.type
_entity_poly.pdbx_seq_one_letter_code
_entity_poly.pdbx_strand_id
1 'polypeptide(L)'
;MLSRTPVLFVPERWEPIRLHKISEDIAERTKEPKLILTLVPLLALEGGCDIYSELSCGAIIYRVGDSLSESDRQRTHTTGMETLAGLLEKKPPSAVILGMEGLLSSMQTDMISRIVSIPSIHIRSVMIPVNKVQMVEVNCDKSGLLKKLEKCAFTRLPVYDSQPTNIVGFVNIYEALSTSEQFTDLQKLVK
;
A
#
# COMPACT_ATOMS: atom_id res chain seq x y z
N MET A 1 -19.97 -4.68 18.58
CA MET A 1 -18.66 -5.37 18.70
C MET A 1 -18.76 -6.83 19.21
N LEU A 2 -19.96 -7.37 19.49
CA LEU A 2 -20.16 -8.71 20.11
C LEU A 2 -20.54 -9.85 19.14
N SER A 3 -20.62 -9.63 17.83
CA SER A 3 -21.15 -10.63 16.89
C SER A 3 -20.13 -11.65 16.36
N ARG A 4 -18.84 -11.53 16.72
CA ARG A 4 -17.76 -12.41 16.22
C ARG A 4 -17.26 -13.46 17.21
N THR A 5 -17.62 -13.34 18.48
CA THR A 5 -17.20 -14.26 19.56
C THR A 5 -17.56 -15.74 19.32
N PRO A 6 -18.70 -16.09 18.69
CA PRO A 6 -19.04 -17.50 18.45
C PRO A 6 -18.13 -18.20 17.44
N VAL A 7 -17.51 -17.47 16.50
CA VAL A 7 -16.69 -18.06 15.44
C VAL A 7 -15.39 -18.64 16.01
N LEU A 8 -14.86 -18.05 17.07
CA LEU A 8 -13.64 -18.53 17.75
C LEU A 8 -13.81 -19.94 18.35
N PHE A 9 -15.03 -20.38 18.63
CA PHE A 9 -15.28 -21.70 19.21
C PHE A 9 -15.72 -22.74 18.18
N VAL A 10 -15.69 -22.41 16.88
CA VAL A 10 -16.03 -23.34 15.80
C VAL A 10 -14.87 -23.37 14.79
N PRO A 11 -13.78 -24.11 15.07
CA PRO A 11 -12.60 -24.18 14.23
C PRO A 11 -12.89 -24.52 12.77
N GLU A 12 -13.93 -25.30 12.50
CA GLU A 12 -14.34 -25.70 11.15
C GLU A 12 -14.84 -24.53 10.30
N ARG A 13 -15.26 -23.44 10.96
CA ARG A 13 -15.69 -22.20 10.31
C ARG A 13 -14.55 -21.18 10.19
N TRP A 14 -13.37 -21.48 10.70
CA TRP A 14 -12.22 -20.60 10.55
C TRP A 14 -11.76 -20.60 9.11
N GLU A 15 -11.57 -19.40 8.55
CA GLU A 15 -11.16 -19.27 7.16
C GLU A 15 -9.85 -20.00 6.84
N PRO A 16 -8.82 -20.00 7.71
CA PRO A 16 -7.63 -20.84 7.50
C PRO A 16 -7.93 -22.34 7.39
N ILE A 17 -8.82 -22.88 8.23
CA ILE A 17 -9.19 -24.32 8.19
C ILE A 17 -9.99 -24.65 6.94
N ARG A 18 -10.88 -23.74 6.50
CA ARG A 18 -11.62 -23.91 5.24
C ARG A 18 -10.69 -23.85 4.05
N LEU A 19 -9.76 -22.90 4.04
CA LEU A 19 -8.75 -22.75 2.99
C LEU A 19 -7.88 -24.00 2.90
N HIS A 20 -7.37 -24.50 4.03
CA HIS A 20 -6.56 -25.72 4.08
C HIS A 20 -7.28 -26.93 3.46
N LYS A 21 -8.55 -27.17 3.82
CA LYS A 21 -9.35 -28.27 3.25
C LYS A 21 -9.56 -28.14 1.74
N ILE A 22 -9.78 -26.92 1.25
CA ILE A 22 -9.90 -26.66 -0.20
C ILE A 22 -8.56 -26.97 -0.90
N SER A 23 -7.45 -26.56 -0.29
CA SER A 23 -6.11 -26.81 -0.79
C SER A 23 -5.72 -28.29 -0.81
N GLU A 24 -6.09 -29.07 0.20
CA GLU A 24 -5.93 -30.52 0.22
C GLU A 24 -6.70 -31.19 -0.93
N ASP A 25 -7.99 -30.84 -1.12
CA ASP A 25 -8.80 -31.39 -2.22
C ASP A 25 -8.24 -31.03 -3.61
N ILE A 26 -7.74 -29.80 -3.79
CA ILE A 26 -7.02 -29.39 -5.01
C ILE A 26 -5.79 -30.28 -5.24
N ALA A 27 -4.98 -30.49 -4.20
CA ALA A 27 -3.73 -31.24 -4.29
C ALA A 27 -3.96 -32.74 -4.53
N GLU A 28 -5.07 -33.31 -4.04
CA GLU A 28 -5.47 -34.69 -4.31
C GLU A 28 -5.97 -34.89 -5.75
N ARG A 29 -6.66 -33.89 -6.31
CA ARG A 29 -7.18 -33.93 -7.69
C ARG A 29 -6.13 -33.61 -8.75
N THR A 30 -5.03 -32.97 -8.37
CA THR A 30 -3.96 -32.57 -9.29
C THR A 30 -3.00 -33.73 -9.51
N LYS A 31 -2.85 -34.15 -10.78
CA LYS A 31 -1.90 -35.21 -11.18
C LYS A 31 -0.47 -34.71 -11.14
N GLU A 32 0.49 -35.64 -11.05
CA GLU A 32 1.90 -35.31 -11.18
C GLU A 32 2.26 -34.87 -12.61
N PRO A 33 3.14 -33.86 -12.78
CA PRO A 33 3.73 -33.04 -11.71
C PRO A 33 2.67 -32.12 -11.09
N LYS A 34 2.67 -31.88 -9.78
CA LYS A 34 1.69 -30.98 -9.11
C LYS A 34 1.85 -29.48 -9.45
N LEU A 35 2.08 -29.15 -10.71
CA LEU A 35 2.20 -27.79 -11.23
C LEU A 35 0.82 -27.23 -11.59
N ILE A 36 0.45 -26.14 -10.92
CA ILE A 36 -0.85 -25.50 -11.08
C ILE A 36 -0.69 -24.11 -11.69
N LEU A 37 -1.47 -23.85 -12.75
CA LEU A 37 -1.67 -22.51 -13.28
C LEU A 37 -2.75 -21.79 -12.46
N THR A 38 -2.40 -20.68 -11.82
CA THR A 38 -3.33 -19.92 -10.98
C THR A 38 -2.88 -18.47 -10.80
N LEU A 39 -3.85 -17.56 -10.63
CA LEU A 39 -3.63 -16.18 -10.17
C LEU A 39 -3.86 -16.01 -8.65
N VAL A 40 -4.18 -17.10 -7.96
CA VAL A 40 -4.36 -17.19 -6.50
C VAL A 40 -3.40 -18.24 -5.91
N PRO A 41 -2.10 -17.94 -5.84
CA PRO A 41 -1.06 -18.93 -5.54
C PRO A 41 -1.22 -19.59 -4.17
N LEU A 42 -1.81 -18.89 -3.18
CA LEU A 42 -1.99 -19.39 -1.83
C LEU A 42 -2.70 -20.76 -1.77
N LEU A 43 -3.73 -20.98 -2.60
CA LEU A 43 -4.47 -22.24 -2.58
C LEU A 43 -3.63 -23.43 -3.06
N ALA A 44 -2.79 -23.22 -4.07
CA ALA A 44 -1.91 -24.26 -4.57
C ALA A 44 -0.79 -24.53 -3.56
N LEU A 45 -0.15 -23.47 -3.06
CA LEU A 45 0.98 -23.58 -2.14
C LEU A 45 0.61 -24.25 -0.80
N GLU A 46 -0.54 -23.90 -0.22
CA GLU A 46 -1.03 -24.51 1.02
C GLU A 46 -1.21 -26.04 0.88
N GLY A 47 -1.65 -26.51 -0.30
CA GLY A 47 -1.84 -27.93 -0.60
C GLY A 47 -0.54 -28.65 -0.97
N GLY A 48 0.60 -27.97 -0.94
CA GLY A 48 1.89 -28.51 -1.36
C GLY A 48 2.05 -28.67 -2.87
N CYS A 49 1.27 -27.96 -3.68
CA CYS A 49 1.43 -27.92 -5.13
C CYS A 49 2.44 -26.84 -5.54
N ASP A 50 3.07 -27.06 -6.69
CA ASP A 50 3.91 -26.07 -7.35
C ASP A 50 3.07 -25.07 -8.16
N ILE A 51 3.62 -23.87 -8.35
CA ILE A 51 3.05 -22.82 -9.18
C ILE A 51 4.07 -22.32 -10.20
N TYR A 52 3.61 -21.50 -11.14
CA TYR A 52 4.49 -20.67 -11.96
C TYR A 52 5.00 -19.51 -11.11
N SER A 53 6.32 -19.40 -10.93
CA SER A 53 6.91 -18.29 -10.19
C SER A 53 6.56 -16.94 -10.81
N GLU A 54 6.35 -16.93 -12.13
CA GLU A 54 5.89 -15.79 -12.92
C GLU A 54 4.53 -15.25 -12.49
N LEU A 55 3.73 -16.06 -11.80
CA LEU A 55 2.39 -15.74 -11.30
C LEU A 55 2.33 -15.76 -9.76
N SER A 56 3.47 -15.78 -9.07
CA SER A 56 3.55 -15.78 -7.60
C SER A 56 2.92 -14.54 -6.93
N CYS A 57 2.85 -13.42 -7.66
CA CYS A 57 2.17 -12.20 -7.24
C CYS A 57 0.72 -12.10 -7.76
N GLY A 58 0.17 -13.20 -8.28
CA GLY A 58 -1.22 -13.35 -8.67
C GLY A 58 -1.70 -12.39 -9.77
N ALA A 59 -2.94 -11.93 -9.63
CA ALA A 59 -3.63 -11.06 -10.58
C ALA A 59 -2.84 -9.83 -11.03
N ILE A 60 -2.16 -9.19 -10.07
CA ILE A 60 -1.52 -7.89 -10.28
C ILE A 60 -0.39 -8.06 -11.27
N ILE A 61 0.48 -9.05 -11.06
CA ILE A 61 1.63 -9.27 -11.94
C ILE A 61 1.20 -9.69 -13.33
N TYR A 62 0.17 -10.54 -13.41
CA TYR A 62 -0.42 -10.96 -14.68
C TYR A 62 -0.96 -9.78 -15.51
N ARG A 63 -1.58 -8.78 -14.87
CA ARG A 63 -2.16 -7.62 -15.56
C ARG A 63 -1.11 -6.59 -16.00
N VAL A 64 0.01 -6.47 -15.28
CA VAL A 64 1.05 -5.46 -15.57
C VAL A 64 2.25 -6.04 -16.33
N GLY A 65 2.39 -7.36 -16.39
CA GLY A 65 3.56 -8.03 -16.98
C GLY A 65 3.83 -7.62 -18.43
N ASP A 66 2.79 -7.39 -19.22
CA ASP A 66 2.96 -6.98 -20.62
C ASP A 66 3.39 -5.51 -20.78
N SER A 67 3.24 -4.69 -19.74
CA SER A 67 3.77 -3.30 -19.74
C SER A 67 5.28 -3.22 -19.52
N LEU A 68 5.91 -4.32 -19.10
CA LEU A 68 7.36 -4.40 -18.90
C LEU A 68 8.08 -4.72 -20.23
N SER A 69 9.34 -4.31 -20.32
CA SER A 69 10.21 -4.80 -21.40
C SER A 69 10.46 -6.31 -21.23
N GLU A 70 10.88 -7.00 -22.30
CA GLU A 70 11.24 -8.42 -22.21
C GLU A 70 12.38 -8.66 -21.21
N SER A 71 13.41 -7.80 -21.20
CA SER A 71 14.51 -7.89 -20.24
C SER A 71 14.04 -7.71 -18.79
N ASP A 72 13.09 -6.80 -18.55
CA ASP A 72 12.55 -6.58 -17.21
C ASP A 72 11.69 -7.76 -16.76
N ARG A 73 10.91 -8.37 -17.67
CA ARG A 73 10.14 -9.59 -17.37
C ARG A 73 11.05 -10.76 -16.99
N GLN A 74 12.14 -10.96 -17.73
CA GLN A 74 13.12 -12.00 -17.43
C GLN A 74 13.77 -11.78 -16.05
N ARG A 75 14.14 -10.53 -15.74
CA ARG A 75 14.75 -10.18 -14.45
C ARG A 75 13.80 -10.33 -13.27
N THR A 76 12.53 -9.96 -13.45
CA THR A 76 11.52 -9.96 -12.39
C THR A 76 10.82 -11.30 -12.25
N HIS A 77 11.07 -12.25 -13.18
CA HIS A 77 10.33 -13.50 -13.32
C HIS A 77 8.83 -13.21 -13.37
N THR A 78 8.38 -12.58 -14.45
CA THR A 78 6.97 -12.17 -14.60
C THR A 78 6.43 -12.53 -15.97
N THR A 79 5.13 -12.76 -16.04
CA THR A 79 4.40 -13.01 -17.28
C THR A 79 3.11 -12.21 -17.28
N GLY A 80 2.65 -11.84 -18.47
CA GLY A 80 1.37 -11.19 -18.70
C GLY A 80 0.51 -11.97 -19.67
N MET A 81 -0.59 -11.36 -20.11
CA MET A 81 -1.56 -11.97 -21.03
C MET A 81 -0.93 -12.38 -22.36
N GLU A 82 -0.08 -11.53 -22.95
CA GLU A 82 0.55 -11.78 -24.24
C GLU A 82 1.66 -12.84 -24.15
N THR A 83 2.33 -12.93 -23.01
CA THR A 83 3.50 -13.81 -22.82
C THR A 83 3.17 -15.15 -22.16
N LEU A 84 1.99 -15.29 -21.56
CA LEU A 84 1.57 -16.50 -20.86
C LEU A 84 1.54 -17.72 -21.78
N ALA A 85 1.05 -17.58 -23.01
CA ALA A 85 0.92 -18.70 -23.94
C ALA A 85 2.28 -19.41 -24.16
N GLY A 86 3.34 -18.62 -24.42
CA GLY A 86 4.69 -19.16 -24.60
C GLY A 86 5.29 -19.80 -23.34
N LEU A 87 4.87 -19.38 -22.15
CA LEU A 87 5.23 -20.03 -20.89
C LEU A 87 4.56 -21.41 -20.75
N LEU A 88 3.26 -21.48 -21.07
CA LEU A 88 2.48 -22.71 -20.97
C LEU A 88 2.90 -23.77 -22.01
N GLU A 89 3.31 -23.34 -23.20
CA GLU A 89 3.87 -24.24 -24.22
C GLU A 89 5.15 -24.92 -23.74
N LYS A 90 6.02 -24.20 -23.03
CA LYS A 90 7.28 -24.73 -22.49
C LYS A 90 7.06 -25.62 -21.27
N LYS A 91 6.09 -25.27 -20.43
CA LYS A 91 5.82 -25.94 -19.17
C LYS A 91 4.30 -26.08 -19.02
N PRO A 92 3.68 -27.17 -19.49
CA PRO A 92 2.23 -27.35 -19.42
C PRO A 92 1.78 -27.60 -17.97
N PRO A 93 0.64 -27.02 -17.52
CA PRO A 93 0.12 -27.23 -16.18
C PRO A 93 -0.65 -28.56 -16.06
N SER A 94 -0.67 -29.13 -14.86
CA SER A 94 -1.48 -30.32 -14.55
C SER A 94 -2.90 -29.95 -14.11
N ALA A 95 -3.09 -28.73 -13.62
CA ALA A 95 -4.41 -28.18 -13.30
C ALA A 95 -4.41 -26.66 -13.47
N VAL A 96 -5.60 -26.11 -13.68
CA VAL A 96 -5.85 -24.66 -13.72
C VAL A 96 -6.87 -24.32 -12.63
N ILE A 97 -6.52 -23.41 -11.73
CA ILE A 97 -7.46 -22.87 -10.74
C ILE A 97 -7.94 -21.52 -11.21
N LEU A 98 -9.26 -21.39 -11.38
CA LEU A 98 -9.95 -20.18 -11.79
C LEU A 98 -10.87 -19.70 -10.67
N GLY A 99 -11.23 -18.40 -10.67
CA GLY A 99 -12.45 -17.96 -9.99
C GLY A 99 -12.37 -17.63 -8.50
N MET A 100 -11.19 -17.37 -7.94
CA MET A 100 -11.05 -16.84 -6.57
C MET A 100 -10.68 -15.36 -6.52
N GLU A 101 -10.37 -14.76 -7.67
CA GLU A 101 -10.59 -13.32 -7.87
C GLU A 101 -12.11 -13.12 -7.97
N GLY A 102 -12.78 -12.99 -6.83
CA GLY A 102 -14.03 -12.25 -6.83
C GLY A 102 -13.79 -10.90 -7.53
N LEU A 103 -14.82 -10.36 -8.19
CA LEU A 103 -14.83 -8.97 -8.62
C LEU A 103 -14.23 -8.14 -7.48
N LEU A 104 -13.14 -7.42 -7.77
CA LEU A 104 -12.32 -6.66 -6.82
C LEU A 104 -13.10 -6.32 -5.55
N SER A 105 -12.59 -6.71 -4.37
CA SER A 105 -13.27 -6.36 -3.12
C SER A 105 -13.60 -4.87 -3.10
N SER A 106 -14.65 -4.46 -2.37
CA SER A 106 -15.02 -3.04 -2.30
C SER A 106 -13.83 -2.14 -1.96
N MET A 107 -12.95 -2.61 -1.08
CA MET A 107 -11.68 -1.93 -0.76
C MET A 107 -10.73 -1.85 -1.95
N GLN A 108 -10.56 -2.94 -2.72
CA GLN A 108 -9.71 -2.95 -3.92
C GLN A 108 -10.27 -2.05 -5.03
N THR A 109 -11.60 -2.06 -5.22
CA THR A 109 -12.29 -1.18 -6.18
C THR A 109 -12.14 0.29 -5.78
N ASP A 110 -12.33 0.61 -4.50
CA ASP A 110 -12.13 1.96 -3.97
C ASP A 110 -10.68 2.43 -4.14
N MET A 111 -9.70 1.57 -3.85
CA MET A 111 -8.28 1.90 -4.03
C MET A 111 -7.95 2.17 -5.50
N ILE A 112 -8.42 1.34 -6.43
CA ILE A 112 -8.20 1.52 -7.87
C ILE A 112 -8.91 2.80 -8.36
N SER A 113 -10.16 3.02 -7.97
CA SER A 113 -10.91 4.22 -8.34
C SER A 113 -10.20 5.49 -7.87
N ARG A 114 -9.63 5.48 -6.67
CA ARG A 114 -8.84 6.61 -6.15
C ARG A 114 -7.61 6.84 -7.02
N ILE A 115 -6.83 5.81 -7.32
CA ILE A 115 -5.62 5.93 -8.16
C ILE A 115 -5.95 6.50 -9.54
N VAL A 116 -7.00 6.01 -10.20
CA VAL A 116 -7.42 6.51 -11.52
C VAL A 116 -7.86 7.98 -11.44
N SER A 117 -8.48 8.39 -10.32
CA SER A 117 -8.94 9.77 -10.15
C SER A 117 -7.83 10.76 -9.75
N ILE A 118 -6.73 10.30 -9.13
CA ILE A 118 -5.66 11.17 -8.60
C ILE A 118 -5.16 12.21 -9.61
N PRO A 119 -4.88 11.88 -10.89
CA PRO A 119 -4.40 12.87 -11.86
C PRO A 119 -5.38 14.02 -12.12
N SER A 120 -6.68 13.79 -11.91
CA SER A 120 -7.73 14.79 -12.12
C SER A 120 -8.05 15.63 -10.87
N ILE A 121 -7.51 15.26 -9.70
CA ILE A 121 -7.74 15.97 -8.45
C ILE A 121 -6.78 17.16 -8.36
N HIS A 122 -7.33 18.37 -8.41
CA HIS A 122 -6.54 19.57 -8.13
C HIS A 122 -6.02 19.57 -6.69
N ILE A 123 -4.71 19.73 -6.51
CA ILE A 123 -4.05 19.78 -5.19
C ILE A 123 -4.77 20.71 -4.19
N ARG A 124 -5.32 21.84 -4.66
CA ARG A 124 -6.06 22.79 -3.82
C ARG A 124 -7.32 22.21 -3.15
N SER A 125 -7.93 21.15 -3.69
CA SER A 125 -9.15 20.55 -3.13
C SER A 125 -8.87 19.57 -1.99
N VAL A 126 -7.62 19.13 -1.84
CA VAL A 126 -7.19 18.18 -0.80
C VAL A 126 -6.33 18.84 0.29
N MET A 127 -5.77 20.03 0.02
CA MET A 127 -4.97 20.78 0.99
C MET A 127 -5.83 21.56 1.99
N ILE A 128 -5.25 21.87 3.15
CA ILE A 128 -5.81 22.87 4.08
C ILE A 128 -5.59 24.27 3.47
N PRO A 129 -6.64 25.10 3.33
CA PRO A 129 -6.49 26.47 2.85
C PRO A 129 -5.48 27.27 3.68
N VAL A 130 -4.61 28.05 3.02
CA VAL A 130 -3.50 28.78 3.68
C VAL A 130 -3.96 29.67 4.84
N ASN A 131 -5.14 30.27 4.74
CA ASN A 131 -5.73 31.11 5.78
C ASN A 131 -6.24 30.34 7.02
N LYS A 132 -6.27 29.00 6.96
CA LYS A 132 -6.60 28.10 8.07
C LYS A 132 -5.37 27.34 8.59
N VAL A 133 -4.22 27.50 7.94
CA VAL A 133 -2.97 26.84 8.36
C VAL A 133 -2.41 27.56 9.58
N GLN A 134 -2.01 26.79 10.59
CA GLN A 134 -1.26 27.32 11.74
C GLN A 134 0.19 27.52 11.34
N MET A 135 0.68 28.75 11.46
CA MET A 135 2.02 29.15 11.02
C MET A 135 2.76 29.91 12.12
N VAL A 136 4.09 29.97 12.01
CA VAL A 136 4.96 30.72 12.92
C VAL A 136 5.74 31.77 12.14
N GLU A 137 5.99 32.92 12.75
CA GLU A 137 6.83 33.95 12.16
C GLU A 137 8.30 33.60 12.38
N VAL A 138 9.17 33.91 11.42
CA VAL A 138 10.61 33.61 11.51
C VAL A 138 11.27 34.27 12.73
N ASN A 139 10.81 35.46 13.15
CA ASN A 139 11.34 36.17 14.32
C ASN A 139 10.71 35.71 15.64
N CYS A 140 10.01 34.58 15.66
CA CYS A 140 9.39 34.04 16.86
C CYS A 140 10.43 33.45 17.81
N ASP A 141 10.40 33.90 19.05
CA ASP A 141 11.21 33.34 20.13
C ASP A 141 10.63 32.01 20.66
N LYS A 142 11.39 31.35 21.52
CA LYS A 142 10.99 30.06 22.12
C LYS A 142 9.69 30.15 22.91
N SER A 143 9.46 31.26 23.63
CA SER A 143 8.24 31.48 24.41
C SER A 143 7.00 31.63 23.52
N GLY A 144 7.11 32.43 22.45
CA GLY A 144 6.08 32.59 21.44
C GLY A 144 5.76 31.29 20.70
N LEU A 145 6.78 30.48 20.41
CA LEU A 145 6.61 29.17 19.79
C LEU A 145 5.85 28.23 20.73
N LEU A 146 6.24 28.12 22.01
CA LEU A 146 5.58 27.29 23.00
C LEU A 146 4.09 27.64 23.16
N LYS A 147 3.76 28.93 23.23
CA LYS A 147 2.36 29.41 23.27
C LYS A 147 1.55 29.00 22.04
N LYS A 148 2.19 28.89 20.87
CA LYS A 148 1.55 28.36 19.65
C LYS A 148 1.38 26.85 19.69
N LEU A 149 2.36 26.13 20.23
CA LEU A 149 2.32 24.67 20.36
C LEU A 149 1.25 24.20 21.34
N GLU A 150 0.95 24.96 22.40
CA GLU A 150 -0.18 24.69 23.28
C GLU A 150 -1.54 24.65 22.55
N LYS A 151 -1.64 25.34 21.41
CA LYS A 151 -2.87 25.48 20.63
C LYS A 151 -2.85 24.67 19.34
N CYS A 152 -1.79 23.91 19.07
CA CYS A 152 -1.55 23.29 17.77
C CYS A 152 -0.97 21.88 17.87
N ALA A 153 -1.68 20.89 17.32
CA ALA A 153 -1.27 19.48 17.34
C ALA A 153 -0.34 19.07 16.17
N PHE A 154 0.08 20.01 15.31
CA PHE A 154 0.87 19.70 14.12
C PHE A 154 2.37 19.65 14.42
N THR A 155 3.04 18.60 13.92
CA THR A 155 4.49 18.39 14.08
C THR A 155 5.35 19.30 13.20
N ARG A 156 4.79 19.80 12.09
CA ARG A 156 5.48 20.70 11.17
C ARG A 156 4.66 21.97 11.00
N LEU A 157 5.25 23.10 11.36
CA LEU A 157 4.61 24.40 11.22
C LEU A 157 5.33 25.19 10.14
N PRO A 158 4.62 25.67 9.11
CA PRO A 158 5.21 26.61 8.15
C PRO A 158 5.73 27.86 8.87
N VAL A 159 6.90 28.31 8.44
CA VAL A 159 7.54 29.52 8.93
C VAL A 159 7.43 30.58 7.85
N TYR A 160 6.94 31.77 8.19
CA TYR A 160 6.83 32.90 7.27
C TYR A 160 7.68 34.08 7.72
N ASP A 161 8.06 34.94 6.77
CA ASP A 161 8.76 36.19 7.04
C ASP A 161 7.91 37.38 6.61
N SER A 162 7.61 38.26 7.58
CA SER A 162 6.89 39.54 7.44
C SER A 162 5.43 39.42 6.98
N GLN A 163 5.12 38.58 5.98
CA GLN A 163 3.78 38.30 5.49
C GLN A 163 3.48 36.80 5.51
N PRO A 164 2.28 36.35 5.90
CA PRO A 164 1.90 34.92 5.92
C PRO A 164 1.95 34.21 4.56
N THR A 165 1.98 34.96 3.45
CA THR A 165 2.15 34.42 2.10
C THR A 165 3.61 34.13 1.76
N ASN A 166 4.55 34.72 2.49
CA ASN A 166 5.98 34.55 2.28
C ASN A 166 6.51 33.42 3.18
N ILE A 167 6.19 32.18 2.82
CA ILE A 167 6.65 30.98 3.53
C ILE A 167 8.13 30.74 3.17
N VAL A 168 8.99 30.79 4.18
CA VAL A 168 10.44 30.59 4.06
C VAL A 168 10.88 29.15 4.37
N GLY A 169 9.97 28.31 4.86
CA GLY A 169 10.19 26.88 5.11
C GLY A 169 9.26 26.35 6.18
N PHE A 170 9.69 25.35 6.94
CA PHE A 170 8.95 24.86 8.10
C PHE A 170 9.86 24.53 9.28
N VAL A 171 9.29 24.54 10.48
CA VAL A 171 9.94 24.07 11.70
C VAL A 171 9.35 22.73 12.13
N ASN A 172 10.21 21.80 12.53
CA ASN A 172 9.80 20.58 13.24
C ASN A 172 9.74 20.87 14.74
N ILE A 173 8.56 20.71 15.34
CA ILE A 173 8.34 21.07 16.75
C ILE A 173 9.25 20.26 17.68
N TYR A 174 9.57 19.01 17.35
CA TYR A 174 10.42 18.19 18.20
C TYR A 174 11.86 18.70 18.24
N GLU A 175 12.36 19.21 17.12
CA GLU A 175 13.71 19.80 17.02
C GLU A 175 13.76 21.14 17.76
N ALA A 176 12.74 21.97 17.61
CA ALA A 176 12.62 23.22 18.34
C ALA A 176 12.51 23.02 19.86
N LEU A 177 11.82 21.96 20.31
CA LEU A 177 11.68 21.62 21.73
C LEU A 177 12.94 20.96 22.32
N SER A 178 13.68 20.18 21.53
CA SER A 178 14.91 19.49 21.98
C SER A 178 16.14 20.39 21.97
N THR A 179 16.05 21.58 21.38
CA THR A 179 17.13 22.57 21.42
C THR A 179 17.26 23.16 22.83
N SER A 180 18.43 22.96 23.46
CA SER A 180 18.77 23.49 24.78
C SER A 180 19.13 24.98 24.76
N GLU A 181 19.48 25.52 23.59
CA GLU A 181 19.78 26.94 23.40
C GLU A 181 18.51 27.80 23.42
N GLN A 182 18.61 29.02 23.98
CA GLN A 182 17.60 30.05 23.76
C GLN A 182 17.79 30.62 22.36
N PHE A 183 16.69 30.76 21.62
CA PHE A 183 16.69 31.39 20.31
C PHE A 183 15.75 32.58 20.28
N THR A 184 16.22 33.65 19.63
CA THR A 184 15.48 34.90 19.38
C THR A 184 14.69 34.84 18.08
N ASP A 185 15.03 33.90 17.21
CA ASP A 185 14.39 33.66 15.92
C ASP A 185 14.48 32.17 15.55
N LEU A 186 13.71 31.77 14.55
CA LEU A 186 13.65 30.41 14.04
C LEU A 186 14.61 30.15 12.87
N GLN A 187 15.44 31.11 12.45
CA GLN A 187 16.21 31.02 11.20
C GLN A 187 17.08 29.76 11.14
N LYS A 188 17.70 29.38 12.26
CA LYS A 188 18.52 28.17 12.39
C LYS A 188 17.74 26.86 12.42
N LEU A 189 16.43 26.92 12.61
CA LEU A 189 15.52 25.78 12.76
C LEU A 189 14.60 25.58 11.54
N VAL A 190 14.61 26.52 10.59
CA VAL A 190 13.86 26.40 9.33
C VAL A 190 14.54 25.39 8.41
N LYS A 191 13.74 24.47 7.87
CA LYS A 191 14.13 23.52 6.81
C LYS A 191 13.37 23.78 5.52
#